data_AF-A0A1V5YBB5-F1
#
_entry.id   AF-A0A1V5YBB5-F1
#
_cell.length_a   1.000
_cell.length_b   1.000
_cell.length_c   1.000
_cell.angle_alpha   90.00
_cell.angle_beta   90.00
_cell.angle_gamma   90.00
#
_symmetry.space_group_name_H-M   'P 1'
#
loop_
_entity.id
_entity.type
_entity.pdbx_description
1 polymer ?
#
loop_
_entity_poly.entity_id
_entity_poly.type
_entity_poly.pdbx_seq_one_letter_code
_entity_poly.pdbx_strand_id
1 'polypeptide(L)'
;MYSPSQTDHFYTTNYYEYSTIAPTYGYLKEGTLGNIYGSSQAGTIPIYRMYHPGQTDHFYTTNYNEYNTIAPTYGYLKEGTLGNIYGNFQTGTVPLYRMYNPSQTDHFYTTNYYEYDTIAPTYGYIKEGILGYIQPDGLAKGDGLPQMPANATAMELNNVSVEVT
;
A
#
# COMPACT_ATOMS: atom_id res chain seq x y z
N MET A 1 4.22 -3.55 8.94
CA MET A 1 4.43 -4.29 10.21
C MET A 1 3.27 -5.24 10.30
N TYR A 2 3.51 -6.47 10.74
CA TYR A 2 2.47 -7.49 10.70
C TYR A 2 2.29 -8.11 12.08
N SER A 3 1.04 -8.32 12.49
CA SER A 3 0.71 -9.07 13.71
C SER A 3 0.20 -10.47 13.34
N PRO A 4 0.99 -11.55 13.53
CA PRO A 4 0.52 -12.91 13.22
C PRO A 4 -0.64 -13.39 14.10
N SER A 5 -0.76 -12.86 15.32
CA SER A 5 -1.83 -13.23 16.25
C SER A 5 -3.15 -12.54 15.95
N GLN A 6 -3.11 -11.36 15.33
CA GLN A 6 -4.29 -10.57 14.97
C GLN A 6 -4.62 -10.66 13.48
N THR A 7 -3.64 -11.08 12.66
CA THR A 7 -3.73 -11.09 11.20
C THR A 7 -4.02 -9.68 10.66
N ASP A 8 -3.16 -8.73 11.02
CA ASP A 8 -3.28 -7.32 10.63
C ASP A 8 -1.95 -6.74 10.16
N HIS A 9 -1.99 -5.98 9.07
CA HIS A 9 -0.90 -5.12 8.64
C HIS A 9 -1.10 -3.66 9.07
N PHE A 10 -0.20 -3.20 9.95
CA PHE A 10 -0.19 -1.83 10.44
C PHE A 10 0.96 -1.01 9.85
N TYR A 11 0.60 0.18 9.33
CA TYR A 11 1.49 1.16 8.73
C TYR A 11 1.34 2.54 9.41
N THR A 12 2.46 3.16 9.73
CA THR A 12 2.46 4.44 10.44
C THR A 12 3.63 5.32 10.03
N THR A 13 3.41 6.64 10.05
CA THR A 13 4.45 7.68 9.95
C THR A 13 4.96 8.11 11.33
N ASN A 14 4.30 7.69 12.41
CA ASN A 14 4.69 8.01 13.77
C ASN A 14 5.77 7.03 14.25
N TYR A 15 6.98 7.53 14.42
CA TYR A 15 8.12 6.74 14.89
C TYR A 15 7.85 6.06 16.24
N TYR A 16 7.10 6.69 17.15
CA TYR A 16 6.75 6.10 18.45
C TYR A 16 5.74 4.94 18.32
N GLU A 17 4.78 5.05 17.40
CA GLU A 17 3.89 3.92 17.08
C GLU A 17 4.70 2.74 16.54
N TYR A 18 5.59 2.99 15.58
CA TYR A 18 6.48 1.99 14.97
C TYR A 18 7.48 1.36 15.96
N SER A 19 8.13 2.18 16.79
CA SER A 19 9.24 1.72 17.62
C SER A 19 8.80 1.05 18.91
N THR A 20 7.64 1.45 19.44
CA THR A 20 7.25 1.17 20.83
C THR A 20 5.86 0.58 20.93
N ILE A 21 4.83 1.27 20.42
CA ILE A 21 3.43 0.84 20.60
C ILE A 21 3.16 -0.46 19.86
N ALA A 22 3.36 -0.50 18.55
CA ALA A 22 3.04 -1.69 17.75
C ALA A 22 3.81 -2.94 18.22
N PRO A 23 5.12 -2.88 18.54
CA PRO A 23 5.81 -4.03 19.13
C PRO A 23 5.23 -4.50 20.47
N THR A 24 4.74 -3.58 21.32
CA THR A 24 4.08 -3.91 22.59
C THR A 24 2.78 -4.70 22.36
N TYR A 25 2.09 -4.44 21.24
CA TYR A 25 0.88 -5.15 20.81
C TYR A 25 1.17 -6.34 19.86
N GLY A 26 2.43 -6.81 19.78
CA GLY A 26 2.78 -8.02 19.05
C GLY A 26 2.93 -7.85 17.54
N TYR A 27 3.11 -6.63 17.03
CA TYR A 27 3.46 -6.40 15.63
C TYR A 27 4.96 -6.61 15.40
N LEU A 28 5.28 -7.40 14.38
CA LEU A 28 6.63 -7.64 13.89
C LEU A 28 7.00 -6.56 12.87
N LYS A 29 8.22 -6.04 12.99
CA LYS A 29 8.75 -5.02 12.07
C LYS A 29 9.15 -5.66 10.75
N GLU A 30 8.68 -5.07 9.66
CA GLU A 30 8.92 -5.55 8.28
C GLU A 30 9.72 -4.54 7.44
N GLY A 31 10.14 -3.43 8.06
CA GLY A 31 10.86 -2.35 7.38
C GLY A 31 9.96 -1.18 6.98
N THR A 32 10.50 -0.33 6.10
CA THR A 32 9.87 0.89 5.60
C THR A 32 9.35 0.67 4.18
N LEU A 33 8.07 1.01 3.92
CA LEU A 33 7.52 0.98 2.56
C LEU A 33 8.09 2.08 1.66
N GLY A 34 8.27 3.27 2.23
CA GLY A 34 8.69 4.48 1.54
C GLY A 34 8.37 5.73 2.37
N ASN A 35 8.59 6.89 1.76
CA ASN A 35 8.40 8.20 2.34
C ASN A 35 7.16 8.88 1.74
N ILE A 36 6.39 9.55 2.61
CA ILE A 36 5.21 10.35 2.25
C ILE A 36 5.36 11.77 2.81
N TYR A 37 4.57 12.71 2.30
CA TYR A 37 4.64 14.11 2.72
C TYR A 37 3.74 14.40 3.91
N GLY A 38 4.29 15.00 4.98
CA GLY A 38 3.52 15.46 6.13
C GLY A 38 2.60 16.65 5.83
N SER A 39 2.85 17.37 4.73
CA SER A 39 2.04 18.49 4.26
C SER A 39 1.72 18.35 2.77
N SER A 40 0.65 19.01 2.32
CA SER A 40 0.26 18.99 0.91
C SER A 40 1.35 19.62 0.03
N GLN A 41 1.72 18.91 -1.02
CA GLN A 41 2.60 19.35 -2.11
C GLN A 41 1.83 19.32 -3.44
N ALA A 42 2.35 20.01 -4.46
CA ALA A 42 1.77 19.97 -5.80
C ALA A 42 1.67 18.53 -6.32
N GLY A 43 0.47 18.14 -6.79
CA GLY A 43 0.22 16.79 -7.31
C GLY A 43 0.00 15.71 -6.25
N THR A 44 0.08 16.05 -4.96
CA THR A 44 -0.21 15.10 -3.87
C THR A 44 -1.67 15.16 -3.41
N ILE A 45 -2.15 14.02 -2.96
CA ILE A 45 -3.49 13.81 -2.38
C ILE A 45 -3.32 13.16 -0.99
N PRO A 46 -4.27 13.39 -0.07
CA PRO A 46 -4.21 12.79 1.26
C PRO A 46 -4.39 11.27 1.21
N ILE A 47 -3.68 10.57 2.09
CA ILE A 47 -3.95 9.19 2.46
C ILE A 47 -4.56 9.17 3.86
N TYR A 48 -5.72 8.54 3.99
CA TYR A 48 -6.47 8.43 5.23
C TYR A 48 -6.24 7.09 5.88
N ARG A 49 -6.19 7.06 7.21
CA ARG A 49 -6.10 5.86 8.04
C ARG A 49 -7.42 5.63 8.77
N MET A 50 -7.83 4.37 8.82
CA MET A 50 -8.99 3.91 9.56
C MET A 50 -8.69 2.60 10.27
N TYR A 51 -9.43 2.32 11.34
CA TYR A 51 -9.24 1.11 12.13
C TYR A 51 -10.58 0.44 12.45
N HIS A 52 -10.70 -0.87 12.24
CA HIS A 52 -11.87 -1.65 12.63
C HIS A 52 -11.60 -2.44 13.92
N PRO A 53 -12.06 -1.98 15.11
CA PRO A 53 -11.71 -2.62 16.39
C PRO A 53 -12.26 -4.04 16.56
N GLY A 54 -13.39 -4.36 15.93
CA GLY A 54 -14.02 -5.70 16.05
C GLY A 54 -13.44 -6.77 15.12
N GLN A 55 -12.60 -6.38 14.15
CA GLN A 55 -11.95 -7.29 13.19
C GLN A 55 -10.43 -7.17 13.26
N THR A 56 -9.94 -6.12 13.93
CA THR A 56 -8.52 -5.77 14.03
C THR A 56 -7.91 -5.61 12.64
N ASP A 57 -8.40 -4.63 11.89
CA ASP A 57 -7.89 -4.29 10.55
C ASP A 57 -7.60 -2.80 10.44
N HIS A 58 -6.45 -2.46 9.85
CA HIS A 58 -6.14 -1.11 9.43
C HIS A 58 -6.38 -0.91 7.93
N PHE A 59 -7.28 0.02 7.62
CA PHE A 59 -7.63 0.37 6.26
C PHE A 59 -7.08 1.76 5.88
N TYR A 60 -6.40 1.81 4.74
CA TYR A 60 -5.82 3.02 4.16
C TYR A 60 -6.40 3.29 2.77
N THR A 61 -6.84 4.53 2.56
CA THR A 61 -7.45 4.95 1.28
C THR A 61 -7.09 6.40 0.93
N THR A 62 -6.98 6.68 -0.37
CA THR A 62 -6.93 8.04 -0.93
C THR A 62 -8.30 8.52 -1.40
N ASN A 63 -9.31 7.63 -1.43
CA ASN A 63 -10.67 7.96 -1.80
C ASN A 63 -11.43 8.54 -0.60
N TYR A 64 -11.72 9.84 -0.65
CA TYR A 64 -12.44 10.51 0.43
C TYR A 64 -13.85 9.94 0.67
N ASN A 65 -14.52 9.40 -0.35
CA ASN A 65 -15.82 8.77 -0.16
C ASN A 65 -15.72 7.40 0.55
N GLU A 66 -14.67 6.62 0.27
CA GLU A 66 -14.37 5.40 1.04
C GLU A 66 -14.15 5.74 2.51
N TYR A 67 -13.28 6.73 2.78
CA TYR A 67 -12.97 7.18 4.14
C TYR A 67 -14.18 7.78 4.88
N ASN A 68 -14.91 8.68 4.22
CA ASN A 68 -15.91 9.50 4.90
C ASN A 68 -17.26 8.81 5.05
N THR A 69 -17.63 7.98 4.08
CA THR A 69 -18.99 7.45 3.93
C THR A 69 -19.04 5.93 3.93
N ILE A 70 -18.25 5.25 3.09
CA ILE A 70 -18.41 3.80 2.88
C ILE A 70 -17.84 3.01 4.07
N ALA A 71 -16.56 3.14 4.39
CA ALA A 71 -15.91 2.34 5.42
C ALA A 71 -16.55 2.49 6.82
N PRO A 72 -17.04 3.68 7.25
CA PRO A 72 -17.80 3.79 8.50
C PRO A 72 -19.07 2.94 8.55
N THR A 73 -19.74 2.70 7.41
CA THR A 73 -20.92 1.80 7.35
C THR A 73 -20.56 0.33 7.59
N TYR A 74 -19.28 -0.02 7.45
CA TYR A 74 -18.73 -1.34 7.73
C TYR A 74 -18.02 -1.41 9.10
N GLY A 75 -18.14 -0.38 9.95
CA GLY A 75 -17.60 -0.39 11.32
C GLY A 75 -16.18 0.18 11.48
N TYR A 76 -15.57 0.70 10.40
CA TYR A 76 -14.27 1.34 10.50
C TYR A 76 -14.35 2.72 11.17
N LEU A 77 -13.49 2.93 12.16
CA LEU A 77 -13.31 4.20 12.85
C LEU A 77 -12.28 5.06 12.11
N LYS A 78 -12.59 6.34 11.93
CA LYS A 78 -11.70 7.31 11.30
C LYS A 78 -10.55 7.66 12.25
N GLU A 79 -9.31 7.49 11.80
CA GLU A 79 -8.13 7.93 12.55
C GLU A 79 -7.50 9.20 11.97
N GLY A 80 -7.95 9.64 10.79
CA GLY A 80 -7.55 10.90 10.18
C GLY A 80 -6.58 10.73 9.00
N THR A 81 -5.90 11.82 8.66
CA THR A 81 -4.93 11.85 7.56
C THR A 81 -3.58 11.35 8.06
N LEU A 82 -3.05 10.31 7.42
CA LEU A 82 -1.71 9.78 7.69
C LEU A 82 -0.61 10.66 7.09
N GLY A 83 -0.89 11.26 5.92
CA GLY A 83 0.00 12.13 5.18
C GLY A 83 -0.51 12.37 3.75
N ASN A 84 0.38 12.70 2.82
CA ASN A 84 0.06 12.94 1.41
C ASN A 84 0.99 12.15 0.49
N ILE A 85 0.44 11.59 -0.58
CA ILE A 85 1.15 10.81 -1.60
C ILE A 85 0.82 11.37 -2.99
N TYR A 86 1.62 11.09 -4.00
CA TYR A 86 1.26 11.52 -5.36
C TYR A 86 0.06 10.71 -5.87
N GLY A 87 -0.95 11.40 -6.39
CA GLY A 87 -2.13 10.74 -6.98
C GLY A 87 -1.84 10.13 -8.36
N ASN A 88 -0.82 10.64 -9.04
CA ASN A 88 -0.37 10.17 -10.35
C ASN A 88 1.14 9.90 -10.30
N PHE A 89 1.63 9.07 -11.22
CA PHE A 89 3.06 8.80 -11.33
C PHE A 89 3.87 10.10 -11.44
N GLN A 90 4.97 10.17 -10.69
CA GLN A 90 6.00 11.20 -10.82
C GLN A 90 7.37 10.53 -10.95
N THR A 91 8.26 11.13 -11.74
CA THR A 91 9.65 10.65 -11.87
C THR A 91 10.29 10.50 -10.49
N GLY A 92 10.85 9.31 -10.21
CA GLY A 92 11.49 9.00 -8.92
C GLY A 92 10.53 8.47 -7.84
N THR A 93 9.28 8.18 -8.18
CA THR A 93 8.31 7.53 -7.28
C THR A 93 8.04 6.09 -7.69
N VAL A 94 7.52 5.30 -6.75
CA VAL A 94 7.07 3.93 -6.96
C VAL A 94 5.58 3.81 -6.59
N PRO A 95 4.83 2.91 -7.25
CA PRO A 95 3.43 2.66 -6.90
C PRO A 95 3.33 2.04 -5.50
N LEU A 96 2.31 2.45 -4.75
CA LEU A 96 1.85 1.80 -3.53
C LEU A 96 0.59 1.00 -3.88
N TYR A 97 0.70 -0.32 -3.85
CA TYR A 97 -0.40 -1.22 -4.17
C TYR A 97 -1.24 -1.51 -2.93
N ARG A 98 -2.55 -1.69 -3.12
CA ARG A 98 -3.51 -2.12 -2.10
C ARG A 98 -4.08 -3.49 -2.46
N MET A 99 -4.22 -4.35 -1.47
CA MET A 99 -4.84 -5.66 -1.57
C MET A 99 -5.70 -5.93 -0.35
N TYR A 100 -6.69 -6.82 -0.50
CA TYR A 100 -7.60 -7.19 0.58
C TYR A 100 -7.80 -8.71 0.65
N ASN A 101 -7.69 -9.29 1.83
CA ASN A 101 -8.03 -10.69 2.08
C ASN A 101 -9.39 -10.79 2.80
N PRO A 102 -10.48 -11.16 2.12
CA PRO A 102 -11.81 -11.24 2.74
C PRO A 102 -11.95 -12.37 3.76
N SER A 103 -11.10 -13.40 3.70
CA SER A 103 -11.15 -14.52 4.66
C SER A 103 -10.51 -14.18 6.00
N GLN A 104 -9.58 -13.23 6.00
CA GLN A 104 -8.84 -12.78 7.17
C GLN A 104 -9.29 -11.39 7.64
N THR A 105 -10.03 -10.66 6.80
CA THR A 105 -10.35 -9.24 7.00
C THR A 105 -9.08 -8.44 7.24
N ASP A 106 -8.16 -8.50 6.27
CA ASP A 106 -6.86 -7.81 6.35
C ASP A 106 -6.56 -7.06 5.05
N HIS A 107 -6.21 -5.78 5.17
CA HIS A 107 -5.67 -4.99 4.06
C HIS A 107 -4.15 -5.00 4.07
N PHE A 108 -3.58 -5.34 2.91
CA PHE A 108 -2.14 -5.38 2.71
C PHE A 108 -1.68 -4.35 1.69
N TYR A 109 -0.54 -3.71 1.98
CA TYR A 109 0.03 -2.65 1.16
C TYR A 109 1.51 -2.91 0.90
N THR A 110 1.92 -2.82 -0.37
CA THR A 110 3.30 -3.06 -0.78
C THR A 110 3.71 -2.15 -1.93
N THR A 111 5.01 -1.85 -2.02
CA THR A 111 5.63 -1.23 -3.19
C THR A 111 6.30 -2.27 -4.10
N ASN A 112 6.40 -3.53 -3.66
CA ASN A 112 6.98 -4.60 -4.44
C ASN A 112 5.94 -5.20 -5.39
N TYR A 113 6.17 -5.05 -6.70
CA TYR A 113 5.27 -5.55 -7.71
C TYR A 113 5.15 -7.08 -7.72
N TYR A 114 6.24 -7.83 -7.49
CA TYR A 114 6.20 -9.28 -7.43
C TYR A 114 5.38 -9.79 -6.25
N GLU A 115 5.45 -9.09 -5.11
CA GLU A 115 4.63 -9.40 -3.95
C GLU A 115 3.14 -9.16 -4.23
N TYR A 116 2.81 -8.00 -4.82
CA TYR A 116 1.45 -7.66 -5.24
C TYR A 116 0.90 -8.62 -6.30
N ASP A 117 1.71 -8.93 -7.31
CA ASP A 117 1.24 -9.61 -8.52
C ASP A 117 1.21 -11.13 -8.38
N THR A 118 2.20 -11.68 -7.68
CA THR A 118 2.45 -13.13 -7.61
C THR A 118 2.29 -13.70 -6.20
N ILE A 119 2.91 -13.12 -5.18
CA ILE A 119 2.98 -13.75 -3.85
C ILE A 119 1.67 -13.61 -3.07
N ALA A 120 1.20 -12.39 -2.81
CA ALA A 120 0.02 -12.15 -1.99
C ALA A 120 -1.25 -12.84 -2.51
N PRO A 121 -1.51 -12.94 -3.83
CA PRO A 121 -2.64 -13.73 -4.33
C PRO A 121 -2.60 -15.21 -3.94
N THR A 122 -1.41 -15.82 -3.76
CA THR A 122 -1.31 -17.21 -3.29
C THR A 122 -1.74 -17.39 -1.83
N TYR A 123 -1.84 -16.29 -1.07
CA TYR A 123 -2.33 -16.25 0.31
C TYR A 123 -3.80 -15.76 0.41
N GLY A 124 -4.49 -15.61 -0.72
CA GLY A 124 -5.91 -15.25 -0.77
C GLY A 124 -6.19 -13.73 -0.81
N TYR A 125 -5.17 -12.89 -0.97
CA TYR A 125 -5.37 -11.46 -1.18
C TYR A 125 -5.85 -11.15 -2.59
N ILE A 126 -6.88 -10.32 -2.67
CA ILE A 126 -7.46 -9.79 -3.90
C ILE A 126 -6.80 -8.45 -4.20
N LYS A 127 -6.35 -8.28 -5.45
CA LYS A 127 -5.74 -7.04 -5.94
C LYS A 127 -6.78 -5.92 -6.02
N GLU A 128 -6.52 -4.79 -5.37
CA GLU A 128 -7.39 -3.60 -5.43
C GLU A 128 -6.77 -2.44 -6.23
N GLY A 129 -5.53 -2.62 -6.72
CA GLY A 129 -4.87 -1.68 -7.61
C GLY A 129 -3.88 -0.74 -6.91
N ILE A 130 -3.57 0.36 -7.59
CA ILE A 130 -2.63 1.38 -7.11
C ILE A 130 -3.39 2.38 -6.24
N LEU A 131 -2.98 2.51 -4.99
CA LEU A 131 -3.50 3.50 -4.05
C LEU A 131 -2.98 4.91 -4.36
N GLY A 132 -1.72 4.99 -4.82
CA GLY A 132 -1.00 6.20 -5.23
C GLY A 132 0.49 5.92 -5.38
N TYR A 133 1.32 6.96 -5.36
CA TYR A 133 2.77 6.84 -5.59
C TYR A 133 3.56 7.52 -4.47
N ILE A 134 4.56 6.83 -3.96
CA ILE A 134 5.39 7.28 -2.83
C ILE A 134 6.87 7.34 -3.22
N GLN A 135 7.65 8.11 -2.47
CA GLN A 135 9.09 8.10 -2.63
C GLN A 135 9.64 6.80 -2.01
N PRO A 136 10.50 6.03 -2.69
CA PRO A 136 11.11 4.85 -2.07
C PRO A 136 11.99 5.26 -0.88
N ASP A 137 12.14 4.37 0.10
CA ASP A 137 13.10 4.55 1.19
C ASP A 137 14.52 4.22 0.66
N GLY A 138 15.33 5.25 0.45
CA GLY A 138 16.56 5.18 -0.36
C GLY A 138 16.30 5.06 -1.87
N LEU A 139 17.34 5.18 -2.71
CA LEU A 139 17.26 4.69 -4.09
C LEU A 139 17.02 3.18 -4.00
N ALA A 140 15.75 2.76 -4.08
CA ALA A 140 15.25 1.39 -4.00
C ALA A 140 16.31 0.39 -3.54
N LYS A 141 16.37 0.07 -2.24
CA LYS A 141 17.21 -1.03 -1.79
C LYS A 141 16.74 -2.27 -2.54
N GLY A 142 17.48 -2.65 -3.57
CA GLY A 142 17.17 -3.76 -4.44
C GLY A 142 17.03 -5.01 -3.59
N ASP A 143 15.79 -5.40 -3.36
CA ASP A 143 15.39 -6.70 -2.85
C ASP A 143 15.68 -7.82 -3.87
N GLY A 144 16.35 -7.48 -4.99
CA GLY A 144 16.70 -8.42 -6.06
C GLY A 144 15.48 -8.93 -6.82
N LEU A 145 14.29 -8.44 -6.49
CA LEU A 145 13.04 -8.82 -7.11
C LEU A 145 12.73 -7.86 -8.27
N PRO A 146 12.12 -8.35 -9.36
CA PRO A 146 11.80 -7.51 -10.50
C PRO A 146 10.81 -6.40 -10.08
N GLN A 147 11.32 -5.18 -9.92
CA GLN A 147 10.50 -3.98 -9.84
C GLN A 147 10.11 -3.59 -11.26
N MET A 148 8.83 -3.35 -11.53
CA MET A 148 8.47 -2.81 -12.85
C MET A 148 9.07 -1.41 -13.02
N PRO A 149 9.69 -1.09 -14.16
CA PRO A 149 10.11 0.27 -14.44
C PRO A 149 8.88 1.17 -14.47
N ALA A 150 8.97 2.30 -13.78
CA ALA A 150 7.85 3.18 -13.43
C ALA A 150 7.19 3.92 -14.62
N ASN A 151 7.36 3.44 -15.86
CA ASN A 151 6.94 4.12 -17.09
C ASN A 151 6.03 3.29 -18.00
N ALA A 152 5.40 2.21 -17.52
CA ALA A 152 4.41 1.47 -18.30
C ALA A 152 3.08 2.24 -18.40
N THR A 153 3.07 3.27 -19.24
CA THR A 153 1.84 3.88 -19.76
C THR A 153 1.19 2.89 -20.73
N ALA A 154 -0.13 2.83 -20.75
CA ALA A 154 -0.91 1.92 -21.58
C ALA A 154 -0.46 1.89 -23.06
N MET A 155 -0.33 0.66 -23.59
CA MET A 155 -0.20 0.26 -25.00
C MET A 155 0.85 1.00 -25.86
N GLU A 156 1.91 0.26 -26.22
CA GLU A 156 2.41 0.34 -27.59
C GLU A 156 2.14 -1.00 -28.29
N LEU A 157 1.47 -0.87 -29.42
CA LEU A 157 0.90 -1.89 -30.28
C LEU A 157 1.95 -2.46 -31.24
N ASN A 158 1.71 -3.71 -31.63
CA ASN A 158 1.96 -4.30 -32.95
C ASN A 158 3.39 -4.64 -33.43
N ASN A 159 3.47 -5.92 -33.80
CA ASN A 159 4.23 -6.54 -34.90
C ASN A 159 5.75 -6.57 -34.85
N VAL A 160 6.29 -7.77 -34.59
CA VAL A 160 7.13 -8.45 -35.59
C VAL A 160 6.77 -9.95 -35.62
N SER A 161 6.24 -10.38 -36.76
CA SER A 161 6.11 -11.78 -37.16
C SER A 161 7.50 -12.42 -37.32
N VAL A 162 7.64 -13.65 -36.85
CA VAL A 162 8.70 -14.56 -37.31
C VAL A 162 8.05 -15.90 -37.62
N GLU A 163 7.74 -16.11 -38.90
CA GLU A 163 7.93 -17.42 -39.52
C GLU A 163 9.43 -17.59 -39.85
N VAL A 164 9.78 -18.83 -40.24
CA VAL A 164 11.05 -19.36 -40.80
C VAL A 164 11.66 -20.37 -39.81
N THR A 165 11.80 -21.66 -40.13
CA THR A 165 11.61 -22.44 -41.38
C THR A 165 11.34 -23.89 -41.02
#